data_AF-A0A0N1JSV9-F1
#
_entry.id   AF-A0A0N1JSV9-F1
#
_cell.length_a   1.000
_cell.length_b   1.000
_cell.length_c   1.000
_cell.angle_alpha   90.00
_cell.angle_beta   90.00
_cell.angle_gamma   90.00
#
_symmetry.space_group_name_H-M   'P 1'
#
loop_
_entity.id
_entity.type
_entity.pdbx_description
1 polymer ?
#
loop_
_entity_poly.entity_id
_entity_poly.type
_entity_poly.pdbx_seq_one_letter_code
_entity_poly.pdbx_strand_id
1 'polypeptide(L)'
;MKLRPLSLTVSVCVLTLLTTLPAHAAPAARSASAPASQPTNPPAPQSSKPSTFDANPEVQQAATVYAQSAVEHAKKAFDMTLDGSEASIAQVEVALGKLHDSYAQAAQKPTDDQVMTFAKAYGSYIGEVFRRSHGADWGLLSWDGKVFPGLRAKTGLEFWPWLRAFNRIEHGGEDNISDYYASLTKTDASAPAAAH
;
A
#
# COMPACT_ATOMS: atom_id res chain seq x y z
N MET A 1 22.83 -20.83 54.03
CA MET A 1 22.15 -20.55 52.74
C MET A 1 22.78 -21.44 51.68
N LYS A 2 21.98 -22.28 51.02
CA LYS A 2 22.42 -23.31 50.06
C LYS A 2 22.56 -22.70 48.66
N LEU A 3 23.76 -22.77 48.08
CA LEU A 3 23.97 -22.58 46.64
C LEU A 3 23.50 -23.84 45.89
N ARG A 4 22.77 -23.66 44.78
CA ARG A 4 22.51 -24.69 43.77
C ARG A 4 22.64 -24.10 42.35
N PRO A 5 23.03 -24.91 41.36
CA PRO A 5 23.79 -24.48 40.18
C PRO A 5 22.93 -24.17 38.94
N LEU A 6 23.57 -23.49 37.97
CA LEU A 6 23.12 -23.32 36.59
C LEU A 6 22.81 -24.67 35.94
N SER A 7 21.68 -24.74 35.23
CA SER A 7 21.42 -25.80 34.25
C SER A 7 21.12 -25.15 32.91
N LEU A 8 22.07 -25.30 31.98
CA LEU A 8 21.86 -25.16 30.55
C LEU A 8 20.93 -26.29 30.12
N THR A 9 19.83 -25.97 29.43
CA THR A 9 19.14 -26.96 28.59
C THR A 9 18.96 -26.36 27.22
N VAL A 10 19.89 -26.76 26.35
CA VAL A 10 19.83 -26.63 24.90
C VAL A 10 18.62 -27.44 24.43
N SER A 11 17.65 -26.79 23.78
CA SER A 11 16.63 -27.48 23.00
C SER A 11 16.86 -27.11 21.53
N VAL A 12 17.70 -27.91 20.89
CA VAL A 12 17.86 -28.03 19.44
C VAL A 12 17.06 -29.26 19.03
N CYS A 13 16.08 -29.06 18.15
CA CYS A 13 15.29 -30.02 17.35
C CYS A 13 13.91 -29.37 17.22
N VAL A 14 13.41 -28.98 16.04
CA VAL A 14 13.11 -29.83 14.89
C VAL A 14 12.93 -28.90 13.68
N LEU A 15 13.70 -29.08 12.60
CA LEU A 15 13.18 -29.15 11.23
C LEU A 15 14.32 -29.45 10.24
N THR A 16 14.81 -30.68 10.26
CA THR A 16 15.49 -31.26 9.10
C THR A 16 14.41 -31.88 8.23
N LEU A 17 14.24 -31.36 7.01
CA LEU A 17 13.85 -32.10 5.80
C LEU A 17 13.63 -31.08 4.67
N LEU A 18 14.68 -30.80 3.90
CA LEU A 18 14.49 -30.53 2.48
C LEU A 18 15.60 -31.22 1.70
N THR A 19 15.16 -32.23 0.96
CA THR A 19 15.94 -33.09 0.09
C THR A 19 16.60 -32.28 -1.02
N THR A 20 17.86 -32.61 -1.27
CA THR A 20 18.73 -32.19 -2.38
C THR A 20 18.05 -32.30 -3.74
N LEU A 21 17.95 -31.19 -4.48
CA LEU A 21 17.75 -31.17 -5.94
C LEU A 21 19.12 -31.12 -6.66
N PRO A 22 19.29 -31.82 -7.79
CA PRO A 22 20.51 -31.77 -8.58
C PRO A 22 20.63 -30.45 -9.36
N ALA A 23 21.83 -29.89 -9.34
CA ALA A 23 22.23 -28.75 -10.15
C ALA A 23 22.24 -29.13 -11.64
N HIS A 24 21.42 -28.44 -12.45
CA HIS A 24 21.58 -28.43 -13.90
C HIS A 24 22.20 -27.08 -14.30
N ALA A 25 23.43 -27.14 -14.80
CA ALA A 25 24.15 -26.00 -15.34
C ALA A 25 23.46 -25.53 -16.64
N ALA A 26 23.17 -24.23 -16.73
CA ALA A 26 22.76 -23.55 -17.95
C ALA A 26 23.68 -22.34 -18.20
N PRO A 27 23.90 -21.95 -19.47
CA PRO A 27 25.09 -21.20 -19.87
C PRO A 27 24.98 -19.69 -19.59
N ALA A 28 26.16 -19.07 -19.47
CA ALA A 28 26.35 -17.64 -19.36
C ALA A 28 25.71 -16.89 -20.54
N ALA A 29 24.71 -16.04 -20.23
CA ALA A 29 24.19 -15.04 -21.13
C ALA A 29 24.58 -13.65 -20.65
N ARG A 30 25.05 -12.86 -21.62
CA ARG A 30 25.71 -11.55 -21.51
C ARG A 30 24.90 -10.51 -20.74
N SER A 31 25.64 -9.68 -19.99
CA SER A 31 25.24 -8.38 -19.48
C SER A 31 24.57 -7.52 -20.55
N ALA A 32 23.38 -7.04 -20.23
CA ALA A 32 22.86 -5.76 -20.69
C ALA A 32 22.13 -5.14 -19.50
N SER A 33 22.78 -4.21 -18.81
CA SER A 33 22.14 -3.36 -17.80
C SER A 33 21.17 -2.43 -18.52
N ALA A 34 19.87 -2.68 -18.37
CA ALA A 34 18.84 -1.68 -18.63
C ALA A 34 18.71 -0.80 -17.38
N PRO A 35 18.64 0.54 -17.50
CA PRO A 35 18.40 1.40 -16.34
C PRO A 35 16.99 1.14 -15.80
N ALA A 36 16.92 0.92 -14.49
CA ALA A 36 15.67 0.88 -13.75
C ALA A 36 14.89 2.17 -14.02
N SER A 37 13.72 2.03 -14.65
CA SER A 37 12.79 3.15 -14.83
C SER A 37 12.13 3.40 -13.48
N GLN A 38 12.62 4.40 -12.75
CA GLN A 38 12.00 4.90 -11.53
C GLN A 38 10.54 5.31 -11.83
N PRO A 39 9.56 4.92 -10.99
CA PRO A 39 8.24 5.53 -11.03
C PRO A 39 8.38 6.97 -10.50
N THR A 40 8.41 7.95 -11.39
CA THR A 40 8.36 9.36 -11.01
C THR A 40 6.97 9.69 -10.48
N ASN A 41 6.91 10.28 -9.28
CA ASN A 41 5.69 10.75 -8.63
C ASN A 41 4.84 11.62 -9.57
N PRO A 42 3.50 11.45 -9.62
CA PRO A 42 2.62 12.56 -9.93
C PRO A 42 2.76 13.63 -8.85
N PRO A 43 2.90 14.91 -9.22
CA PRO A 43 2.86 15.99 -8.25
C PRO A 43 1.46 16.07 -7.58
N ALA A 44 1.43 16.72 -6.41
CA ALA A 44 0.23 17.24 -5.75
C ALA A 44 -0.74 17.90 -6.77
N PRO A 45 -2.05 18.05 -6.50
CA PRO A 45 -3.09 18.19 -7.52
C PRO A 45 -2.76 19.30 -8.53
N GLN A 46 -2.25 18.88 -9.69
CA GLN A 46 -1.88 19.77 -10.78
C GLN A 46 -2.77 19.47 -11.98
N SER A 47 -3.67 20.40 -12.24
CA SER A 47 -4.38 20.53 -13.51
C SER A 47 -3.38 20.75 -14.64
N SER A 48 -3.36 19.89 -15.69
CA SER A 48 -3.20 20.30 -17.11
C SER A 48 -2.94 19.18 -18.15
N LYS A 49 -2.90 17.88 -17.81
CA LYS A 49 -3.01 16.82 -18.84
C LYS A 49 -4.43 16.22 -18.79
N PRO A 50 -5.07 15.92 -19.93
CA PRO A 50 -6.35 15.23 -19.93
C PRO A 50 -6.14 13.83 -19.37
N SER A 51 -6.55 13.62 -18.13
CA SER A 51 -6.76 12.27 -17.61
C SER A 51 -8.10 11.76 -18.14
N THR A 52 -8.12 10.50 -18.55
CA THR A 52 -9.37 9.79 -18.81
C THR A 52 -9.58 8.82 -17.67
N PHE A 53 -10.74 8.91 -17.03
CA PHE A 53 -11.18 7.93 -16.04
C PHE A 53 -12.23 7.01 -16.67
N ASP A 54 -11.99 5.71 -16.54
CA ASP A 54 -12.92 4.65 -16.90
C ASP A 54 -13.34 3.89 -15.64
N ALA A 55 -14.63 4.01 -15.28
CA ALA A 55 -15.18 3.32 -14.12
C ALA A 55 -15.12 1.81 -14.36
N ASN A 56 -14.48 1.08 -13.44
CA ASN A 56 -14.16 -0.33 -13.68
C ASN A 56 -14.54 -1.20 -12.46
N PRO A 57 -15.60 -2.03 -12.58
CA PRO A 57 -16.04 -2.92 -11.51
C PRO A 57 -15.01 -3.96 -11.08
N GLU A 58 -14.13 -4.41 -11.97
CA GLU A 58 -13.07 -5.37 -11.63
C GLU A 58 -12.02 -4.73 -10.72
N VAL A 59 -11.69 -3.46 -10.97
CA VAL A 59 -10.80 -2.68 -10.10
C VAL A 59 -11.44 -2.52 -8.72
N GLN A 60 -12.74 -2.19 -8.66
CA GLN A 60 -13.47 -2.10 -7.40
C GLN A 60 -13.48 -3.43 -6.64
N GLN A 61 -13.75 -4.54 -7.32
CA GLN A 61 -13.79 -5.86 -6.71
C GLN A 61 -12.41 -6.23 -6.15
N ALA A 62 -11.34 -6.00 -6.91
CA ALA A 62 -9.98 -6.22 -6.44
C ALA A 62 -9.64 -5.36 -5.22
N ALA A 63 -9.98 -4.06 -5.26
CA ALA A 63 -9.77 -3.15 -4.14
C ALA A 63 -10.53 -3.61 -2.89
N THR A 64 -11.76 -4.08 -3.03
CA THR A 64 -12.56 -4.61 -1.91
C THR A 64 -11.86 -5.81 -1.25
N VAL A 65 -11.30 -6.72 -2.05
CA VAL A 65 -10.53 -7.88 -1.54
C VAL A 65 -9.25 -7.43 -0.85
N TYR A 66 -8.50 -6.52 -1.45
CA TYR A 66 -7.26 -5.99 -0.87
C TYR A 66 -7.50 -5.21 0.42
N ALA A 67 -8.61 -4.47 0.53
CA ALA A 67 -9.00 -3.78 1.74
C ALA A 67 -9.18 -4.77 2.92
N GLN A 68 -9.74 -5.96 2.67
CA GLN A 68 -9.83 -7.02 3.68
C GLN A 68 -8.44 -7.54 4.09
N SER A 69 -7.51 -7.67 3.14
CA SER A 69 -6.12 -8.02 3.47
C SER A 69 -5.46 -7.00 4.40
N ALA A 70 -5.78 -5.71 4.28
CA ALA A 70 -5.30 -4.69 5.21
C ALA A 70 -5.86 -4.88 6.63
N VAL A 71 -7.15 -5.18 6.75
CA VAL A 71 -7.80 -5.47 8.04
C VAL A 71 -7.14 -6.66 8.72
N GLU A 72 -6.96 -7.75 7.98
CA GLU A 72 -6.31 -8.96 8.50
C GLU A 72 -4.85 -8.70 8.90
N HIS A 73 -4.09 -8.01 8.05
CA HIS A 73 -2.69 -7.72 8.31
C HIS A 73 -2.53 -6.81 9.54
N ALA A 74 -3.30 -5.73 9.62
CA ALA A 74 -3.25 -4.81 10.76
C ALA A 74 -3.57 -5.52 12.08
N LYS A 75 -4.56 -6.43 12.08
CA LYS A 75 -4.90 -7.22 13.26
C LYS A 75 -3.80 -8.23 13.62
N LYS A 76 -3.31 -9.00 12.65
CA LYS A 76 -2.33 -10.07 12.88
C LYS A 76 -0.94 -9.53 13.25
N ALA A 77 -0.49 -8.48 12.58
CA ALA A 77 0.86 -7.95 12.74
C ALA A 77 0.98 -6.92 13.87
N PHE A 78 -0.08 -6.12 14.09
CA PHE A 78 0.00 -4.95 14.97
C PHE A 78 -1.08 -4.89 16.06
N ASP A 79 -1.96 -5.89 16.12
CA ASP A 79 -3.15 -5.92 17.01
C ASP A 79 -4.08 -4.70 16.83
N MET A 80 -4.11 -4.13 15.63
CA MET A 80 -4.93 -2.96 15.31
C MET A 80 -6.26 -3.37 14.67
N THR A 81 -7.32 -2.64 15.01
CA THR A 81 -8.64 -2.83 14.40
C THR A 81 -8.88 -1.77 13.33
N LEU A 82 -9.15 -2.24 12.11
CA LEU A 82 -9.55 -1.43 10.97
C LEU A 82 -11.01 -1.78 10.64
N ASP A 83 -11.95 -0.92 11.01
CA ASP A 83 -13.40 -1.21 10.99
C ASP A 83 -14.16 -0.66 9.77
N GLY A 84 -13.48 0.11 8.92
CA GLY A 84 -14.01 0.68 7.69
C GLY A 84 -14.59 2.08 7.88
N SER A 85 -14.44 2.66 9.07
CA SER A 85 -14.82 4.04 9.41
C SER A 85 -13.73 5.03 9.03
N GLU A 86 -14.09 6.31 8.89
CA GLU A 86 -13.09 7.38 8.70
C GLU A 86 -12.13 7.50 9.89
N ALA A 87 -12.60 7.24 11.12
CA ALA A 87 -11.77 7.28 12.31
C ALA A 87 -10.61 6.26 12.26
N SER A 88 -10.82 5.12 11.60
CA SER A 88 -9.80 4.08 11.44
C SER A 88 -8.63 4.48 10.53
N ILE A 89 -8.74 5.57 9.75
CA ILE A 89 -7.63 6.09 8.92
C ILE A 89 -6.42 6.48 9.76
N ALA A 90 -6.62 6.96 10.99
CA ALA A 90 -5.53 7.22 11.92
C ALA A 90 -4.74 5.94 12.26
N GLN A 91 -5.43 4.80 12.38
CA GLN A 91 -4.77 3.50 12.61
C GLN A 91 -4.03 3.00 11.36
N VAL A 92 -4.54 3.31 10.17
CA VAL A 92 -3.82 3.04 8.91
C VAL A 92 -2.50 3.81 8.86
N GLU A 93 -2.49 5.08 9.24
CA GLU A 93 -1.25 5.87 9.32
C GLU A 93 -0.23 5.23 10.28
N VAL A 94 -0.68 4.80 11.46
CA VAL A 94 0.21 4.11 12.42
C VAL A 94 0.75 2.80 11.83
N ALA A 95 -0.10 2.01 11.16
CA ALA A 95 0.32 0.75 10.54
C ALA A 95 1.34 0.96 9.41
N LEU A 96 1.12 1.95 8.53
CA LEU A 96 2.08 2.28 7.47
C LEU A 96 3.37 2.90 8.03
N GLY A 97 3.31 3.62 9.15
CA GLY A 97 4.49 4.05 9.89
C GLY A 97 5.35 2.88 10.35
N LYS A 98 4.74 1.84 10.94
CA LYS A 98 5.45 0.62 11.33
C LYS A 98 6.04 -0.13 10.13
N LEU A 99 5.34 -0.15 9.00
CA LEU A 99 5.87 -0.74 7.76
C LEU A 99 7.05 0.07 7.21
N HIS A 100 7.00 1.40 7.27
CA HIS A 100 8.13 2.25 6.92
C HIS A 100 9.33 1.99 7.82
N ASP A 101 9.14 1.90 9.15
CA ASP A 101 10.24 1.61 10.08
C ASP A 101 10.92 0.27 9.72
N SER A 102 10.11 -0.76 9.42
CA SER A 102 10.61 -2.05 8.95
C SER A 102 11.35 -1.95 7.62
N TYR A 103 10.84 -1.17 6.66
CA TYR A 103 11.49 -0.92 5.37
C TYR A 103 12.81 -0.18 5.53
N ALA A 104 12.85 0.85 6.39
CA ALA A 104 14.00 1.68 6.66
C ALA A 104 15.13 0.86 7.30
N GLN A 105 14.80 0.01 8.27
CA GLN A 105 15.75 -0.78 9.05
C GLN A 105 16.16 -2.11 8.41
N ALA A 106 15.52 -2.53 7.31
CA ALA A 106 15.83 -3.78 6.65
C ALA A 106 17.27 -3.80 6.11
N ALA A 107 18.04 -4.84 6.48
CA ALA A 107 19.41 -5.04 5.99
C ALA A 107 19.48 -5.16 4.46
N GLN A 108 18.44 -5.75 3.86
CA GLN A 108 18.20 -5.76 2.43
C GLN A 108 16.86 -5.08 2.17
N LYS A 109 16.85 -4.06 1.31
CA LYS A 109 15.61 -3.36 0.97
C LYS A 109 14.63 -4.31 0.27
N PRO A 110 13.36 -4.34 0.69
CA PRO A 110 12.30 -5.00 -0.07
C PRO A 110 12.22 -4.45 -1.49
N THR A 111 11.81 -5.28 -2.44
CA THR A 111 11.55 -4.82 -3.82
C THR A 111 10.26 -4.02 -3.90
N ASP A 112 10.13 -3.21 -4.95
CA ASP A 112 8.91 -2.44 -5.22
C ASP A 112 7.66 -3.34 -5.22
N ASP A 113 7.74 -4.55 -5.80
CA ASP A 113 6.61 -5.50 -5.80
C ASP A 113 6.22 -5.98 -4.39
N GLN A 114 7.20 -6.16 -3.51
CA GLN A 114 6.95 -6.51 -2.11
C GLN A 114 6.29 -5.35 -1.36
N VAL A 115 6.76 -4.12 -1.55
CA VAL A 115 6.14 -2.92 -0.96
C VAL A 115 4.73 -2.71 -1.53
N MET A 116 4.57 -2.87 -2.84
CA MET A 116 3.32 -2.70 -3.55
C MET A 116 2.24 -3.69 -3.09
N THR A 117 2.63 -4.87 -2.59
CA THR A 117 1.69 -5.83 -1.98
C THR A 117 0.98 -5.21 -0.78
N PHE A 118 1.72 -4.58 0.13
CA PHE A 118 1.14 -3.87 1.28
C PHE A 118 0.43 -2.58 0.87
N ALA A 119 1.01 -1.85 -0.09
CA ALA A 119 0.42 -0.62 -0.60
C ALA A 119 -0.95 -0.85 -1.24
N LYS A 120 -1.13 -1.93 -2.01
CA LYS A 120 -2.42 -2.34 -2.55
C LYS A 120 -3.42 -2.63 -1.44
N ALA A 121 -3.01 -3.34 -0.39
CA ALA A 121 -3.88 -3.64 0.74
C ALA A 121 -4.36 -2.35 1.44
N TYR A 122 -3.43 -1.59 2.02
CA TYR A 122 -3.76 -0.40 2.81
C TYR A 122 -4.31 0.74 1.95
N GLY A 123 -3.79 0.93 0.74
CA GLY A 123 -4.33 1.88 -0.23
C GLY A 123 -5.78 1.55 -0.61
N SER A 124 -6.10 0.26 -0.85
CA SER A 124 -7.49 -0.11 -1.12
C SER A 124 -8.40 0.11 0.07
N TYR A 125 -7.90 -0.12 1.29
CA TYR A 125 -8.66 0.20 2.49
C TYR A 125 -8.99 1.70 2.57
N ILE A 126 -8.00 2.57 2.38
CA ILE A 126 -8.18 4.03 2.35
C ILE A 126 -9.22 4.42 1.29
N GLY A 127 -9.08 3.88 0.08
CA GLY A 127 -10.01 4.14 -1.03
C GLY A 127 -11.43 3.66 -0.75
N GLU A 128 -11.60 2.48 -0.14
CA GLU A 128 -12.92 1.95 0.23
C GLU A 128 -13.60 2.75 1.34
N VAL A 129 -12.84 3.23 2.33
CA VAL A 129 -13.38 4.14 3.36
C VAL A 129 -13.86 5.42 2.69
N PHE A 130 -13.04 6.04 1.84
CA PHE A 130 -13.44 7.25 1.10
C PHE A 130 -14.68 7.03 0.23
N ARG A 131 -14.67 5.96 -0.57
CA ARG A 131 -15.76 5.63 -1.49
C ARG A 131 -17.10 5.48 -0.78
N ARG A 132 -17.11 4.81 0.38
CA ARG A 132 -18.33 4.57 1.16
C ARG A 132 -18.81 5.82 1.90
N SER A 133 -17.90 6.66 2.39
CA SER A 133 -18.25 7.85 3.16
C SER A 133 -18.61 9.06 2.29
N HIS A 134 -17.86 9.29 1.21
CA HIS A 134 -17.96 10.52 0.40
C HIS A 134 -18.53 10.29 -1.00
N GLY A 135 -18.51 9.04 -1.46
CA GLY A 135 -18.95 8.67 -2.80
C GLY A 135 -17.85 8.91 -3.84
N ALA A 136 -17.34 7.82 -4.37
CA ALA A 136 -16.37 7.80 -5.46
C ALA A 136 -16.59 6.53 -6.30
N ASP A 137 -15.94 6.48 -7.45
CA ASP A 137 -15.89 5.27 -8.28
C ASP A 137 -14.45 4.81 -8.39
N TRP A 138 -14.24 3.50 -8.27
CA TRP A 138 -12.96 2.89 -8.67
C TRP A 138 -12.91 2.75 -10.18
N GLY A 139 -11.73 2.92 -10.73
CA GLY A 139 -11.53 2.84 -12.16
C GLY A 139 -10.08 2.82 -12.57
N LEU A 140 -9.89 2.94 -13.87
CA LEU A 140 -8.61 3.07 -14.52
C LEU A 140 -8.38 4.54 -14.88
N LEU A 141 -7.29 5.11 -14.39
CA LEU A 141 -6.84 6.46 -14.69
C LEU A 141 -5.70 6.42 -15.69
N SER A 142 -5.87 7.10 -16.81
CA SER A 142 -4.81 7.28 -17.79
C SER A 142 -4.03 8.55 -17.50
N TRP A 143 -2.73 8.42 -17.28
CA TRP A 143 -1.80 9.54 -17.15
C TRP A 143 -0.52 9.25 -17.92
N ASP A 144 -0.14 10.17 -18.81
CA ASP A 144 1.08 10.07 -19.62
C ASP A 144 1.20 8.75 -20.42
N GLY A 145 0.08 8.29 -20.98
CA GLY A 145 0.01 7.03 -21.75
C GLY A 145 0.10 5.75 -20.91
N LYS A 146 0.14 5.88 -19.58
CA LYS A 146 0.10 4.77 -18.63
C LYS A 146 -1.26 4.73 -17.94
N VAL A 147 -1.68 3.53 -17.54
CA VAL A 147 -2.97 3.30 -16.91
C VAL A 147 -2.74 2.77 -15.50
N PHE A 148 -3.41 3.38 -14.52
CA PHE A 148 -3.27 3.05 -13.11
C PHE A 148 -4.64 2.90 -12.45
N PRO A 149 -4.82 1.92 -11.56
CA PRO A 149 -5.99 1.87 -10.69
C PRO A 149 -6.05 3.07 -9.74
N GLY A 150 -7.24 3.64 -9.58
CA GLY A 150 -7.49 4.69 -8.59
C GLY A 150 -8.96 5.06 -8.51
N LEU A 151 -9.25 6.20 -7.88
CA LEU A 151 -10.61 6.68 -7.69
C LEU A 151 -10.86 8.02 -8.37
N ARG A 152 -12.13 8.23 -8.74
CA ARG A 152 -12.69 9.54 -9.03
C ARG A 152 -13.83 9.83 -8.08
N ALA A 153 -13.70 10.91 -7.30
CA ALA A 153 -14.77 11.42 -6.44
C ALA A 153 -15.88 12.05 -7.29
N LYS A 154 -17.06 12.25 -6.70
CA LYS A 154 -18.20 12.93 -7.37
C LYS A 154 -17.86 14.35 -7.84
N THR A 155 -16.89 14.99 -7.19
CA THR A 155 -16.37 16.31 -7.54
C THR A 155 -15.52 16.32 -8.81
N GLY A 156 -15.19 15.15 -9.35
CA GLY A 156 -14.22 14.97 -10.43
C GLY A 156 -12.77 14.89 -9.94
N LEU A 157 -12.52 14.99 -8.62
CA LEU A 157 -11.19 14.79 -8.05
C LEU A 157 -10.74 13.35 -8.29
N GLU A 158 -9.60 13.21 -8.96
CA GLU A 158 -8.97 11.93 -9.27
C GLU A 158 -7.74 11.70 -8.38
N PHE A 159 -7.62 10.52 -7.78
CA PHE A 159 -6.55 10.23 -6.83
C PHE A 159 -6.21 8.75 -6.71
N TRP A 160 -4.97 8.44 -6.28
CA TRP A 160 -4.39 7.09 -6.32
C TRP A 160 -3.94 6.61 -4.93
N PRO A 161 -4.82 5.96 -4.16
CA PRO A 161 -4.49 5.53 -2.80
C PRO A 161 -3.35 4.50 -2.71
N TRP A 162 -3.21 3.64 -3.72
CA TRP A 162 -2.14 2.62 -3.74
C TRP A 162 -0.77 3.27 -3.84
N LEU A 163 -0.60 4.23 -4.74
CA LEU A 163 0.64 4.96 -4.87
C LEU A 163 0.93 5.78 -3.60
N ARG A 164 -0.09 6.43 -3.03
CA ARG A 164 0.09 7.17 -1.77
C ARG A 164 0.57 6.27 -0.63
N ALA A 165 -0.01 5.08 -0.48
CA ALA A 165 0.41 4.11 0.53
C ALA A 165 1.82 3.56 0.26
N PHE A 166 2.18 3.33 -1.01
CA PHE A 166 3.52 2.92 -1.41
C PHE A 166 4.55 3.97 -1.00
N ASN A 167 4.33 5.22 -1.39
CA ASN A 167 5.20 6.34 -1.03
C ASN A 167 5.31 6.52 0.49
N ARG A 168 4.22 6.33 1.25
CA ARG A 168 4.26 6.36 2.72
C ARG A 168 5.18 5.29 3.32
N ILE A 169 5.25 4.11 2.72
CA ILE A 169 6.14 3.03 3.17
C ILE A 169 7.60 3.35 2.80
N GLU A 170 7.87 3.88 1.60
CA GLU A 170 9.24 4.15 1.15
C GLU A 170 9.83 5.43 1.73
N HIS A 171 9.08 6.53 1.70
CA HIS A 171 9.55 7.88 2.01
C HIS A 171 9.18 8.34 3.43
N GLY A 172 8.35 7.58 4.14
CA GLY A 172 8.02 7.89 5.52
C GLY A 172 6.98 8.99 5.67
N GLY A 173 7.08 9.78 6.74
CA GLY A 173 6.03 10.70 7.18
C GLY A 173 5.69 11.85 6.22
N GLU A 174 6.51 12.14 5.22
CA GLU A 174 6.21 13.14 4.17
C GLU A 174 4.94 12.77 3.39
N ASP A 175 4.66 11.47 3.28
CA ASP A 175 3.48 10.92 2.62
C ASP A 175 2.36 10.53 3.61
N ASN A 176 2.24 11.25 4.74
CA ASN A 176 1.23 10.98 5.79
C ASN A 176 -0.17 10.75 5.22
N ILE A 177 -0.83 9.67 5.67
CA ILE A 177 -2.14 9.25 5.18
C ILE A 177 -3.28 10.04 5.82
N SER A 178 -3.16 10.40 7.10
CA SER A 178 -4.21 11.15 7.80
C SER A 178 -4.35 12.55 7.21
N ASP A 179 -3.22 13.23 6.96
CA ASP A 179 -3.20 14.55 6.34
C ASP A 179 -3.71 14.50 4.89
N TYR A 180 -3.26 13.47 4.15
CA TYR A 180 -3.73 13.22 2.80
C TYR A 180 -5.24 13.02 2.74
N TYR A 181 -5.79 12.13 3.56
CA TYR A 181 -7.22 11.84 3.61
C TYR A 181 -8.02 13.11 3.96
N ALA A 182 -7.57 13.88 4.95
CA ALA A 182 -8.20 15.14 5.32
C ALA A 182 -8.16 16.20 4.19
N SER A 183 -7.14 16.17 3.32
CA SER A 183 -7.08 17.05 2.15
C SER A 183 -8.10 16.68 1.06
N LEU A 184 -8.32 15.38 0.86
CA LEU A 184 -9.33 14.88 -0.10
C LEU A 184 -10.74 15.30 0.35
N THR A 185 -11.07 15.13 1.63
CA THR A 185 -12.42 15.44 2.15
C THR A 185 -12.72 16.94 2.13
N LYS A 186 -11.74 17.81 2.39
CA LYS A 186 -11.90 19.27 2.25
C LYS A 186 -12.17 19.69 0.81
N THR A 187 -11.47 19.06 -0.13
CA THR A 187 -11.64 19.33 -1.56
C THR A 187 -13.03 18.89 -2.02
N ASP A 188 -13.48 17.74 -1.55
CA ASP A 188 -14.82 17.23 -1.84
C ASP A 188 -15.94 18.11 -1.27
N ALA A 189 -15.77 18.65 -0.07
CA ALA A 189 -16.74 19.55 0.55
C ALA A 189 -16.83 20.93 -0.14
N SER A 190 -15.81 21.32 -0.91
CA SER A 190 -15.70 22.67 -1.50
C SER A 190 -16.27 22.77 -2.93
N ALA A 191 -16.75 21.67 -3.51
CA ALA A 191 -17.35 21.71 -4.84
C ALA A 191 -18.75 22.35 -4.78
N PRO A 192 -19.08 23.30 -5.70
CA PRO A 192 -20.43 23.83 -5.78
C PRO A 192 -21.40 22.68 -6.10
N ALA A 193 -22.54 22.63 -5.39
CA ALA A 193 -23.62 21.70 -5.69
C ALA A 193 -23.99 21.87 -7.17
N ALA A 194 -23.62 20.89 -7.99
CA ALA A 194 -23.96 20.90 -9.41
C ALA A 194 -25.49 20.90 -9.50
N ALA A 195 -26.04 22.02 -9.97
CA ALA A 195 -27.45 22.16 -10.25
C ALA A 195 -27.83 21.17 -11.36
N HIS A 196 -28.67 20.20 -11.03
CA HIS A 196 -29.46 19.40 -11.96
C HIS A 196 -30.90 19.35 -11.46
#